data_AF-A0ABD2HVP1-F1
#
_entry.id   AF-A0ABD2HVP1-F1
#
_cell.length_a   1.000
_cell.length_b   1.000
_cell.length_c   1.000
_cell.angle_alpha   90.00
_cell.angle_beta   90.00
_cell.angle_gamma   90.00
#
_symmetry.space_group_name_H-M   'P 1'
#
loop_
_entity.id
_entity.type
_entity.pdbx_description
1 polymer ?
#
loop_
_entity_poly.entity_id
_entity_poly.type
_entity_poly.pdbx_seq_one_letter_code
_entity_poly.pdbx_strand_id
1 'polypeptide(L)'
;MNEEPISADDDTIVSATSDDKFEPFSKEMAGLIISPHDGIKIQPKHKYAIVCGKYAYYHYGQQNVDDIGWGCAYRSFQTVCSWLKFQNYIDATKAIPSHQQIQQCLVDIGDKPSNFVGSKKWIGSLELSFCLETMFGINAKILSSKSGADLAEHARALIYHFENGGAPVMIGGGQLAHTILGVDYNVRLGDCQFLVLDPHYTGTENLSEILNGGCCDIRASSLFSYL
;
A
#
# COMPACT_ATOMS: atom_id res chain seq x y z
N MET A 1 45.74 23.19 -49.86
CA MET A 1 44.43 22.54 -49.68
C MET A 1 44.72 21.09 -49.43
N ASN A 2 44.59 20.65 -48.18
CA ASN A 2 44.39 19.26 -47.76
C ASN A 2 44.08 19.30 -46.26
N GLU A 3 43.00 18.62 -45.93
CA GLU A 3 42.20 18.72 -44.71
C GLU A 3 42.88 18.04 -43.50
N GLU A 4 42.63 18.58 -42.31
CA GLU A 4 42.95 17.94 -41.03
C GLU A 4 42.06 16.69 -40.81
N PRO A 5 42.57 15.62 -40.18
CA PRO A 5 41.72 14.50 -39.80
C PRO A 5 40.99 14.80 -38.49
N ILE A 6 39.67 14.63 -38.54
CA ILE A 6 38.72 14.68 -37.43
C ILE A 6 39.08 13.60 -36.40
N SER A 7 39.18 13.99 -35.12
CA SER A 7 39.39 13.08 -34.00
C SER A 7 38.21 12.14 -33.86
N ALA A 8 38.49 10.84 -33.78
CA ALA A 8 37.49 9.84 -33.42
C ALA A 8 37.00 10.08 -31.99
N ASP A 9 35.69 10.24 -31.85
CA ASP A 9 34.99 10.27 -30.57
C ASP A 9 35.24 8.97 -29.78
N ASP A 10 35.58 9.17 -28.51
CA ASP A 10 35.67 8.14 -27.48
C ASP A 10 34.26 7.69 -27.10
N ASP A 11 33.72 6.72 -27.83
CA ASP A 11 32.53 5.96 -27.43
C ASP A 11 32.90 5.01 -26.27
N THR A 12 33.17 5.58 -25.10
CA THR A 12 33.12 4.82 -23.86
C THR A 12 31.65 4.61 -23.49
N ILE A 13 31.07 3.52 -23.99
CA ILE A 13 29.83 2.95 -23.45
C ILE A 13 30.13 2.50 -22.01
N VAL A 14 29.83 3.37 -21.05
CA VAL A 14 29.74 2.96 -19.65
C VAL A 14 28.45 2.18 -19.50
N SER A 15 28.54 0.86 -19.59
CA SER A 15 27.45 -0.04 -19.23
C SER A 15 27.16 0.10 -17.73
N ALA A 16 26.13 0.88 -17.39
CA ALA A 16 25.58 0.88 -16.04
C ALA A 16 24.95 -0.50 -15.78
N THR A 17 25.65 -1.34 -15.02
CA THR A 17 25.10 -2.57 -14.47
C THR A 17 23.92 -2.23 -13.56
N SER A 18 22.78 -2.87 -13.80
CA SER A 18 21.47 -2.59 -13.22
C SER A 18 21.29 -2.99 -11.75
N ASP A 19 22.37 -3.26 -11.01
CA ASP A 19 22.27 -4.02 -9.76
C ASP A 19 22.40 -3.15 -8.48
N ASP A 20 22.98 -1.95 -8.55
CA ASP A 20 23.24 -1.14 -7.33
C ASP A 20 22.03 -0.37 -6.78
N LYS A 21 20.96 -0.18 -7.58
CA LYS A 21 19.75 0.53 -7.11
C LYS A 21 18.76 -0.35 -6.33
N PHE A 22 18.97 -1.67 -6.32
CA PHE A 22 18.08 -2.63 -5.66
C PHE A 22 18.53 -3.02 -4.24
N GLU A 23 19.77 -2.74 -3.83
CA GLU A 23 20.28 -3.12 -2.51
C GLU A 23 19.55 -2.48 -1.31
N PRO A 24 19.14 -1.19 -1.31
CA PRO A 24 18.48 -0.59 -0.14
C PRO A 24 17.11 -1.22 0.13
N PHE A 25 16.40 -1.61 -0.94
CA PHE A 25 15.11 -2.30 -0.85
C PHE A 25 15.25 -3.69 -0.22
N SER A 26 16.31 -4.41 -0.59
CA SER A 26 16.44 -5.84 -0.26
C SER A 26 16.59 -6.08 1.23
N LYS A 27 17.21 -5.16 1.98
CA LYS A 27 17.50 -5.36 3.41
C LYS A 27 16.34 -4.99 4.32
N GLU A 28 15.64 -3.88 4.05
CA GLU A 28 14.47 -3.47 4.84
C GLU A 28 13.27 -4.40 4.63
N MET A 29 13.06 -4.85 3.39
CA MET A 29 11.98 -5.74 3.02
C MET A 29 12.39 -7.22 3.10
N ALA A 30 13.59 -7.51 3.60
CA ALA A 30 14.11 -8.86 3.72
C ALA A 30 13.15 -9.71 4.55
N GLY A 31 12.65 -10.79 3.95
CA GLY A 31 11.76 -11.73 4.61
C GLY A 31 10.28 -11.37 4.55
N LEU A 32 9.89 -10.18 4.10
CA LEU A 32 8.47 -9.83 3.91
C LEU A 32 7.92 -10.48 2.65
N ILE A 33 6.65 -10.88 2.69
CA ILE A 33 5.94 -11.31 1.48
C ILE A 33 5.70 -10.13 0.54
N ILE A 34 6.17 -10.25 -0.70
CA ILE A 34 5.98 -9.24 -1.75
C ILE A 34 4.78 -9.65 -2.62
N SER A 35 3.85 -8.71 -2.79
CA SER A 35 2.70 -8.81 -3.71
C SER A 35 1.95 -10.14 -3.60
N PRO A 36 1.43 -10.53 -2.41
CA PRO A 36 0.77 -11.82 -2.20
C PRO A 36 -0.37 -12.09 -3.19
N HIS A 37 -1.02 -11.05 -3.69
CA HIS A 37 -2.08 -11.18 -4.68
C HIS A 37 -1.64 -11.83 -6.01
N ASP A 38 -0.35 -11.83 -6.33
CA ASP A 38 0.20 -12.53 -7.51
C ASP A 38 -0.01 -14.05 -7.42
N GLY A 39 -0.14 -14.59 -6.19
CA GLY A 39 -0.45 -15.99 -5.95
C GLY A 39 -1.93 -16.35 -6.06
N ILE A 40 -2.81 -15.37 -6.31
CA ILE A 40 -4.25 -15.58 -6.44
C ILE A 40 -4.61 -15.71 -7.91
N LYS A 41 -5.39 -16.75 -8.25
CA LYS A 41 -5.97 -16.87 -9.59
C LYS A 41 -7.17 -15.93 -9.74
N ILE A 42 -6.90 -14.67 -10.08
CA ILE A 42 -7.94 -13.67 -10.35
C ILE A 42 -8.62 -14.01 -11.68
N GLN A 43 -9.94 -14.20 -11.65
CA GLN A 43 -10.78 -14.40 -12.84
C GLN A 43 -11.87 -13.32 -12.84
N PRO A 44 -11.57 -12.13 -13.39
CA PRO A 44 -12.52 -11.03 -13.41
C PRO A 44 -13.74 -11.40 -14.24
N LYS A 45 -14.92 -11.07 -13.72
CA LYS A 45 -16.20 -11.33 -14.38
C LYS A 45 -16.75 -10.10 -15.09
N HIS A 46 -16.34 -8.89 -14.68
CA HIS A 46 -16.88 -7.64 -15.19
C HIS A 46 -15.77 -6.60 -15.44
N LYS A 47 -16.08 -5.31 -15.27
CA LYS A 47 -15.09 -4.25 -15.40
C LYS A 47 -14.25 -4.26 -14.12
N TYR A 48 -12.96 -4.54 -14.27
CA TYR A 48 -12.05 -4.68 -13.14
C TYR A 48 -10.79 -3.85 -13.33
N ALA A 49 -10.14 -3.54 -12.21
CA ALA A 49 -8.79 -3.03 -12.16
C ALA A 49 -8.13 -3.47 -10.86
N ILE A 50 -6.83 -3.77 -10.92
CA ILE A 50 -6.02 -4.14 -9.76
C ILE A 50 -4.78 -3.25 -9.72
N VAL A 51 -4.17 -3.16 -8.55
CA VAL A 51 -2.91 -2.46 -8.34
C VAL A 51 -1.86 -2.94 -9.33
N CYS A 52 -1.09 -2.01 -9.87
CA CYS A 52 0.06 -2.29 -10.71
C CYS A 52 1.34 -1.97 -9.93
N GLY A 53 2.39 -2.78 -10.11
CA GLY A 53 3.65 -2.63 -9.39
C GLY A 53 3.70 -3.43 -8.08
N LYS A 54 4.88 -3.42 -7.46
CA LYS A 54 5.18 -4.22 -6.27
C LYS A 54 4.85 -3.47 -4.99
N TYR A 55 4.45 -4.22 -3.96
CA TYR A 55 4.35 -3.77 -2.57
C TYR A 55 4.72 -4.92 -1.63
N ALA A 56 5.13 -4.58 -0.41
CA ALA A 56 5.36 -5.55 0.66
C ALA A 56 4.11 -5.63 1.56
N TYR A 57 3.81 -6.84 2.04
CA TYR A 57 2.68 -7.07 2.94
C TYR A 57 3.08 -6.78 4.38
N TYR A 58 2.51 -5.71 4.94
CA TYR A 58 2.64 -5.41 6.36
C TYR A 58 1.42 -5.88 7.15
N HIS A 59 1.65 -6.58 8.26
CA HIS A 59 0.62 -7.14 9.12
C HIS A 59 1.04 -7.14 10.60
N TYR A 60 0.15 -7.59 11.49
CA TYR A 60 0.40 -7.59 12.93
C TYR A 60 1.62 -8.38 13.35
N GLY A 61 2.28 -7.91 14.42
CA GLY A 61 3.40 -8.58 15.06
C GLY A 61 4.75 -8.39 14.36
N GLN A 62 4.77 -7.77 13.17
CA GLN A 62 6.00 -7.42 12.48
C GLN A 62 6.77 -6.30 13.20
N GLN A 63 8.07 -6.17 12.88
CA GLN A 63 8.96 -5.14 13.42
C GLN A 63 9.05 -5.15 14.97
N ASN A 64 8.79 -6.31 15.59
CA ASN A 64 8.79 -6.49 17.05
C ASN A 64 7.83 -5.53 17.79
N VAL A 65 6.68 -5.21 17.17
CA VAL A 65 5.62 -4.40 17.77
C VAL A 65 4.40 -5.30 18.05
N ASP A 66 3.96 -5.33 19.31
CA ASP A 66 2.67 -5.92 19.70
C ASP A 66 1.53 -4.92 19.38
N ASP A 67 1.13 -4.94 18.11
CA ASP A 67 0.09 -4.08 17.57
C ASP A 67 -1.26 -4.77 17.32
N ILE A 68 -1.41 -5.98 17.85
CA ILE A 68 -2.65 -6.75 17.76
C ILE A 68 -3.80 -5.95 18.38
N GLY A 69 -4.85 -5.75 17.59
CA GLY A 69 -6.06 -5.06 18.00
C GLY A 69 -6.04 -3.55 17.85
N TRP A 70 -4.92 -2.92 17.47
CA TRP A 70 -4.86 -1.46 17.30
C TRP A 70 -4.03 -0.94 16.11
N GLY A 71 -3.18 -1.79 15.54
CA GLY A 71 -2.22 -1.42 14.51
C GLY A 71 -2.71 -1.48 13.06
N CYS A 72 -3.94 -1.94 12.79
CA CYS A 72 -4.35 -2.34 11.43
C CYS A 72 -4.21 -1.22 10.40
N ALA A 73 -4.59 0.01 10.76
CA ALA A 73 -4.42 1.19 9.91
C ALA A 73 -2.94 1.53 9.67
N TYR A 74 -2.09 1.38 10.68
CA TYR A 74 -0.64 1.58 10.54
C TYR A 74 -0.03 0.56 9.58
N ARG A 75 -0.42 -0.72 9.67
CA ARG A 75 0.06 -1.78 8.76
C ARG A 75 -0.41 -1.60 7.33
N SER A 76 -1.68 -1.22 7.14
CA SER A 76 -2.19 -0.82 5.83
C SER A 76 -1.40 0.36 5.26
N PHE A 77 -1.08 1.35 6.10
CA PHE A 77 -0.26 2.49 5.70
C PHE A 77 1.17 2.11 5.31
N GLN A 78 1.82 1.22 6.06
CA GLN A 78 3.14 0.70 5.72
C GLN A 78 3.13 -0.06 4.38
N THR A 79 2.06 -0.82 4.10
CA THR A 79 1.84 -1.46 2.80
C THR A 79 1.77 -0.41 1.67
N VAL A 80 1.01 0.67 1.85
CA VAL A 80 0.94 1.79 0.88
C VAL A 80 2.30 2.45 0.70
N CYS A 81 3.01 2.75 1.79
CA CYS A 81 4.35 3.34 1.75
C CYS A 81 5.34 2.45 1.00
N SER A 82 5.26 1.13 1.19
CA SER A 82 6.12 0.17 0.48
C SER A 82 5.88 0.21 -1.02
N TRP A 83 4.62 0.33 -1.46
CA TRP A 83 4.28 0.49 -2.86
C TRP A 83 4.87 1.77 -3.43
N LEU A 84 4.67 2.91 -2.73
CA LEU A 84 5.22 4.20 -3.13
C LEU A 84 6.75 4.13 -3.28
N LYS A 85 7.40 3.41 -2.37
CA LYS A 85 8.84 3.17 -2.42
C LYS A 85 9.21 2.34 -3.65
N PHE A 86 8.60 1.16 -3.85
CA PHE A 86 8.90 0.30 -5.01
C PHE A 86 8.68 0.98 -6.35
N GLN A 87 7.73 1.91 -6.43
CA GLN A 87 7.43 2.67 -7.65
C GLN A 87 8.21 3.98 -7.76
N ASN A 88 9.16 4.24 -6.85
CA ASN A 88 10.01 5.44 -6.81
C ASN A 88 9.25 6.78 -6.66
N TYR A 89 8.05 6.77 -6.07
CA TYR A 89 7.35 8.00 -5.69
C TYR A 89 7.95 8.66 -4.44
N ILE A 90 8.63 7.87 -3.60
CA ILE A 90 9.33 8.34 -2.42
C ILE A 90 10.78 7.88 -2.44
N ASP A 91 11.63 8.57 -1.69
CA ASP A 91 13.06 8.31 -1.59
C ASP A 91 13.34 6.86 -1.13
N ALA A 92 13.99 6.08 -1.99
CA ALA A 92 14.33 4.69 -1.75
C ALA A 92 15.28 4.48 -0.55
N THR A 93 16.00 5.52 -0.11
CA THR A 93 16.90 5.46 1.04
C THR A 93 16.17 5.64 2.37
N LYS A 94 14.96 6.23 2.37
CA LYS A 94 14.17 6.41 3.58
C LYS A 94 13.45 5.12 3.95
N ALA A 95 13.51 4.73 5.21
CA ALA A 95 12.77 3.60 5.74
C ALA A 95 11.25 3.86 5.71
N ILE A 96 10.46 2.80 5.61
CA ILE A 96 9.03 2.81 5.85
C ILE A 96 8.76 3.25 7.30
N PRO A 97 7.82 4.18 7.52
CA PRO A 97 7.63 4.75 8.84
C PRO A 97 7.10 3.70 9.83
N SER A 98 7.68 3.69 11.03
CA SER A 98 7.19 2.91 12.16
C SER A 98 5.94 3.53 12.78
N HIS A 99 5.21 2.78 13.61
CA HIS A 99 4.06 3.29 14.38
C HIS A 99 4.42 4.55 15.15
N GLN A 100 5.59 4.56 15.80
CA GLN A 100 6.04 5.72 16.58
C GLN A 100 6.30 6.93 15.69
N GLN A 101 6.86 6.76 14.50
CA GLN A 101 7.07 7.87 13.55
C GLN A 101 5.75 8.42 13.00
N ILE A 102 4.77 7.53 12.73
CA ILE A 102 3.41 7.92 12.33
C ILE A 102 2.74 8.72 13.44
N GLN A 103 2.80 8.22 14.68
CA GLN A 103 2.26 8.93 15.84
C GLN A 103 2.96 10.27 16.08
N GLN A 104 4.29 10.31 15.95
CA GLN A 104 5.08 11.53 16.10
C GLN A 104 4.68 12.58 15.06
N CYS A 105 4.52 12.18 13.80
CA CYS A 105 4.05 13.06 12.74
C CYS A 105 2.69 13.70 13.09
N LEU A 106 1.75 12.93 13.62
CA LEU A 106 0.43 13.44 14.03
C LEU A 106 0.52 14.41 15.22
N VAL A 107 1.49 14.22 16.12
CA VAL A 107 1.76 15.16 17.21
C VAL A 107 2.42 16.43 16.68
N ASP A 108 3.40 16.30 15.78
CA ASP A 108 4.17 17.43 15.25
C ASP A 108 3.29 18.42 14.47
N ILE A 109 2.27 17.92 13.76
CA ILE A 109 1.29 18.76 13.06
C ILE A 109 0.15 19.26 13.95
N GLY A 110 0.12 18.86 15.23
CA GLY A 110 -0.90 19.27 16.20
C GLY A 110 -2.25 18.55 16.10
N ASP A 111 -2.36 17.45 15.34
CA ASP A 111 -3.59 16.63 15.26
C ASP A 111 -3.81 15.83 16.56
N LYS A 112 -2.73 15.38 17.20
CA LYS A 112 -2.77 14.56 18.41
C LYS A 112 -1.97 15.18 19.57
N PRO A 113 -2.34 14.92 20.84
CA PRO A 113 -1.57 15.36 22.01
C PRO A 113 -0.24 14.60 22.13
N SER A 114 0.74 15.17 22.83
CA SER A 114 2.08 14.58 22.99
C SER A 114 2.10 13.15 23.57
N ASN A 115 1.13 12.80 24.41
CA ASN A 115 0.99 11.44 24.96
C ASN A 115 0.43 10.40 23.97
N PHE A 116 0.19 10.80 22.71
CA PHE A 116 -0.20 9.89 21.64
C PHE A 116 0.97 9.04 21.14
N VAL A 117 2.19 9.57 21.17
CA VAL A 117 3.41 8.85 20.79
C VAL A 117 3.68 7.73 21.79
N GLY A 118 3.88 6.51 21.28
CA GLY A 118 4.02 5.29 22.06
C GLY A 118 2.70 4.73 22.59
N SER A 119 1.56 5.34 22.27
CA SER A 119 0.25 4.81 22.66
C SER A 119 -0.18 3.64 21.76
N LYS A 120 -1.15 2.85 22.23
CA LYS A 120 -1.80 1.77 21.46
C LYS A 120 -3.13 2.22 20.84
N LYS A 121 -3.22 3.46 20.38
CA LYS A 121 -4.46 4.04 19.85
C LYS A 121 -4.59 3.83 18.34
N TRP A 122 -5.81 3.52 17.91
CA TRP A 122 -6.18 3.49 16.49
C TRP A 122 -6.04 4.88 15.84
N ILE A 123 -5.84 4.84 14.52
CA ILE A 123 -5.93 5.99 13.60
C ILE A 123 -6.78 5.59 12.40
N GLY A 124 -7.28 6.56 11.65
CA GLY A 124 -8.11 6.32 10.47
C GLY A 124 -7.53 6.94 9.20
N SER A 125 -8.34 6.95 8.14
CA SER A 125 -7.94 7.42 6.82
C SER A 125 -7.54 8.91 6.81
N LEU A 126 -8.13 9.73 7.70
CA LEU A 126 -7.80 11.15 7.81
C LEU A 126 -6.39 11.34 8.37
N GLU A 127 -6.06 10.72 9.50
CA GLU A 127 -4.73 10.79 10.07
C GLU A 127 -3.66 10.30 9.10
N LEU A 128 -3.94 9.21 8.37
CA LEU A 128 -3.03 8.69 7.36
C LEU A 128 -2.84 9.64 6.18
N SER A 129 -3.87 10.40 5.78
CA SER A 129 -3.73 11.43 4.74
C SER A 129 -2.77 12.55 5.17
N PHE A 130 -2.82 12.97 6.45
CA PHE A 130 -1.89 13.96 6.98
C PHE A 130 -0.46 13.42 7.01
N CYS A 131 -0.29 12.15 7.36
CA CYS A 131 1.02 11.50 7.36
C CYS A 131 1.60 11.40 5.94
N LEU A 132 0.80 11.06 4.92
CA LEU A 132 1.24 11.05 3.52
C LEU A 132 1.76 12.41 3.06
N GLU A 133 0.98 13.46 3.34
CA GLU A 133 1.32 14.81 2.94
C GLU A 133 2.59 15.29 3.68
N THR A 134 2.63 15.11 5.01
CA THR A 134 3.72 15.63 5.84
C THR A 134 5.04 14.87 5.62
N MET A 135 4.99 13.54 5.52
CA MET A 135 6.21 12.72 5.39
C MET A 135 6.77 12.68 3.96
N PHE A 136 5.89 12.77 2.96
CA PHE A 136 6.24 12.46 1.57
C PHE A 136 5.82 13.53 0.56
N GLY A 137 5.05 14.56 0.97
CA GLY A 137 4.52 15.57 0.05
C GLY A 137 3.44 15.02 -0.89
N ILE A 138 2.80 13.91 -0.52
CA ILE A 138 1.81 13.22 -1.36
C ILE A 138 0.40 13.51 -0.84
N ASN A 139 -0.44 14.08 -1.70
CA ASN A 139 -1.84 14.31 -1.40
C ASN A 139 -2.67 13.03 -1.58
N ALA A 140 -3.45 12.67 -0.56
CA ALA A 140 -4.43 11.60 -0.63
C ALA A 140 -5.85 12.14 -0.90
N LYS A 141 -6.63 11.39 -1.67
CA LYS A 141 -8.06 11.61 -1.83
C LYS A 141 -8.83 10.64 -0.94
N ILE A 142 -9.61 11.17 0.01
CA ILE A 142 -10.49 10.38 0.86
C ILE A 142 -11.87 10.27 0.20
N LEU A 143 -12.36 9.04 0.06
CA LEU A 143 -13.73 8.75 -0.37
C LEU A 143 -14.51 8.26 0.85
N SER A 144 -15.56 9.00 1.22
CA SER A 144 -16.38 8.65 2.38
C SER A 144 -17.63 7.87 1.95
N SER A 145 -18.00 6.86 2.72
CA SER A 145 -19.25 6.11 2.60
C SER A 145 -20.01 6.17 3.92
N LYS A 146 -21.34 6.03 3.88
CA LYS A 146 -22.17 6.00 5.09
C LYS A 146 -22.21 4.61 5.71
N SER A 147 -22.02 3.58 4.88
CA SER A 147 -21.95 2.18 5.27
C SER A 147 -21.08 1.39 4.29
N GLY A 148 -20.67 0.17 4.68
CA GLY A 148 -19.97 -0.75 3.77
C GLY A 148 -20.77 -1.15 2.53
N ALA A 149 -22.11 -1.09 2.60
CA ALA A 149 -22.98 -1.35 1.45
C ALA A 149 -22.81 -0.29 0.34
N ASP A 150 -22.46 0.94 0.72
CA ASP A 150 -22.29 2.06 -0.19
C ASP A 150 -20.90 2.06 -0.86
N LEU A 151 -20.02 1.10 -0.54
CA LEU A 151 -18.67 1.06 -1.12
C LEU A 151 -18.70 0.83 -2.65
N ALA A 152 -19.74 0.17 -3.15
CA ALA A 152 -19.95 -0.03 -4.57
C ALA A 152 -20.13 1.30 -5.34
N GLU A 153 -20.57 2.38 -4.67
CA GLU A 153 -20.68 3.72 -5.29
C GLU A 153 -19.32 4.25 -5.73
N HIS A 154 -18.24 3.86 -5.04
CA HIS A 154 -16.87 4.26 -5.33
C HIS A 154 -16.17 3.37 -6.36
N ALA A 155 -16.80 2.28 -6.82
CA ALA A 155 -16.17 1.30 -7.70
C ALA A 155 -15.56 1.92 -8.96
N ARG A 156 -16.26 2.88 -9.59
CA ARG A 156 -15.73 3.59 -10.77
C ARG A 156 -14.51 4.43 -10.46
N ALA A 157 -14.48 5.08 -9.29
CA ALA A 157 -13.34 5.87 -8.85
C ALA A 157 -12.13 4.97 -8.55
N LEU A 158 -12.36 3.80 -7.94
CA LEU A 158 -11.32 2.80 -7.69
C LEU A 158 -10.78 2.19 -8.98
N ILE A 159 -11.65 1.88 -9.96
CA ILE A 159 -11.22 1.42 -11.29
C ILE A 159 -10.31 2.46 -11.92
N TYR A 160 -10.76 3.72 -11.99
CA TYR A 160 -9.95 4.80 -12.55
C TYR A 160 -8.62 4.97 -11.81
N HIS A 161 -8.63 4.91 -10.47
CA HIS A 161 -7.43 4.99 -9.65
C HIS A 161 -6.40 3.93 -10.04
N PHE A 162 -6.79 2.65 -10.07
CA PHE A 162 -5.87 1.57 -10.42
C PHE A 162 -5.44 1.57 -11.90
N GLU A 163 -6.34 1.91 -12.83
CA GLU A 163 -6.00 2.04 -14.26
C GLU A 163 -4.97 3.15 -14.54
N ASN A 164 -4.90 4.17 -13.68
CA ASN A 164 -3.95 5.26 -13.78
C ASN A 164 -2.73 5.08 -12.87
N GLY A 165 -2.39 3.83 -12.53
CA GLY A 165 -1.21 3.51 -11.73
C GLY A 165 -1.35 3.89 -10.26
N GLY A 166 -2.55 3.86 -9.71
CA GLY A 166 -2.81 4.18 -8.31
C GLY A 166 -2.28 3.13 -7.33
N ALA A 167 -1.86 3.61 -6.16
CA ALA A 167 -1.38 2.79 -5.04
C ALA A 167 -2.47 1.87 -4.43
N PRO A 168 -2.11 0.87 -3.62
CA PRO A 168 -3.06 0.21 -2.71
C PRO A 168 -3.88 1.24 -1.91
N VAL A 169 -5.15 0.94 -1.65
CA VAL A 169 -6.09 1.85 -1.00
C VAL A 169 -6.41 1.36 0.41
N MET A 170 -6.02 2.11 1.43
CA MET A 170 -6.47 1.85 2.80
C MET A 170 -7.98 2.13 2.90
N ILE A 171 -8.72 1.20 3.50
CA ILE A 171 -10.12 1.39 3.91
C ILE A 171 -10.20 1.22 5.41
N GLY A 172 -10.86 2.16 6.09
CA GLY A 172 -11.08 2.13 7.53
C GLY A 172 -12.55 2.33 7.87
N GLY A 173 -13.01 1.65 8.93
CA GLY A 173 -14.29 1.91 9.57
C GLY A 173 -14.28 1.38 11.01
N GLY A 174 -14.80 2.20 11.93
CA GLY A 174 -14.69 1.96 13.36
C GLY A 174 -13.23 1.78 13.80
N GLN A 175 -12.91 0.59 14.31
CA GLN A 175 -11.58 0.20 14.82
C GLN A 175 -10.84 -0.78 13.89
N LEU A 176 -11.36 -0.99 12.68
CA LEU A 176 -10.84 -1.96 11.72
C LEU A 176 -10.37 -1.26 10.44
N ALA A 177 -9.32 -1.81 9.85
CA ALA A 177 -8.78 -1.34 8.59
C ALA A 177 -8.32 -2.50 7.72
N HIS A 178 -8.48 -2.34 6.42
CA HIS A 178 -7.99 -3.27 5.39
C HIS A 178 -7.31 -2.49 4.26
N THR A 179 -6.69 -3.21 3.34
CA THR A 179 -6.13 -2.61 2.12
C THR A 179 -6.81 -3.20 0.89
N ILE A 180 -7.46 -2.35 0.10
CA ILE A 180 -8.02 -2.71 -1.21
C ILE A 180 -6.90 -2.64 -2.24
N LEU A 181 -6.71 -3.75 -2.95
CA LEU A 181 -5.72 -3.93 -4.02
C LEU A 181 -6.37 -3.94 -5.40
N GLY A 182 -7.69 -3.99 -5.47
CA GLY A 182 -8.39 -4.08 -6.73
C GLY A 182 -9.88 -4.21 -6.56
N VAL A 183 -10.58 -4.10 -7.68
CA VAL A 183 -12.04 -4.06 -7.74
C VAL A 183 -12.50 -4.77 -9.01
N ASP A 184 -13.58 -5.55 -8.91
CA ASP A 184 -14.34 -6.12 -10.04
C ASP A 184 -15.81 -5.70 -9.89
N TYR A 185 -16.28 -4.86 -10.82
CA TYR A 185 -17.55 -4.17 -10.74
C TYR A 185 -18.49 -4.55 -11.87
N ASN A 186 -19.65 -5.09 -11.50
CA ASN A 186 -20.74 -5.34 -12.43
C ASN A 186 -21.51 -4.04 -12.70
N VAL A 187 -21.17 -3.40 -13.82
CA VAL A 187 -21.82 -2.15 -14.25
C VAL A 187 -23.33 -2.27 -14.51
N ARG A 188 -23.86 -3.49 -14.72
CA ARG A 188 -25.28 -3.72 -14.99
C ARG A 188 -26.09 -3.93 -13.72
N LEU A 189 -25.58 -4.73 -12.78
CA LEU A 189 -26.28 -5.09 -11.54
C LEU A 189 -25.92 -4.18 -10.36
N GLY A 190 -24.78 -3.48 -10.43
CA GLY A 190 -24.26 -2.66 -9.33
C GLY A 190 -23.43 -3.44 -8.31
N ASP A 191 -23.31 -4.76 -8.46
CA ASP A 191 -22.54 -5.61 -7.55
C ASP A 191 -21.02 -5.39 -7.70
N CYS A 192 -20.31 -5.46 -6.58
CA CYS A 192 -18.87 -5.21 -6.52
C CYS A 192 -18.16 -6.26 -5.68
N GLN A 193 -17.00 -6.72 -6.18
CA GLN A 193 -16.04 -7.50 -5.42
C GLN A 193 -14.73 -6.72 -5.31
N PHE A 194 -14.01 -6.95 -4.22
CA PHE A 194 -12.77 -6.26 -3.92
C PHE A 194 -11.68 -7.29 -3.68
N LEU A 195 -10.51 -7.08 -4.26
CA LEU A 195 -9.31 -7.79 -3.86
C LEU A 195 -8.78 -7.11 -2.60
N VAL A 196 -8.77 -7.83 -1.48
CA VAL A 196 -8.47 -7.28 -0.15
C VAL A 196 -7.23 -7.95 0.42
N LEU A 197 -6.39 -7.13 1.07
CA LEU A 197 -5.29 -7.55 1.91
C LEU A 197 -5.57 -7.17 3.36
N ASP A 198 -5.60 -8.18 4.21
CA ASP A 198 -5.97 -8.09 5.61
C ASP A 198 -4.72 -7.87 6.48
N PRO A 199 -4.54 -6.70 7.11
CA PRO A 199 -3.39 -6.44 7.97
C PRO A 199 -3.45 -7.18 9.33
N HIS A 200 -4.55 -7.88 9.65
CA HIS A 200 -4.74 -8.53 10.95
C HIS A 200 -4.06 -9.89 11.08
N TYR A 201 -3.41 -10.40 10.02
CA TYR A 201 -2.65 -11.65 10.09
C TYR A 201 -1.53 -11.56 11.14
N THR A 202 -1.38 -12.61 11.95
CA THR A 202 -0.41 -12.68 13.06
C THR A 202 0.56 -13.85 12.92
N GLY A 203 0.47 -14.61 11.83
CA GLY A 203 1.35 -15.75 11.59
C GLY A 203 2.71 -15.33 11.01
N THR A 204 3.46 -16.32 10.53
CA THR A 204 4.79 -16.12 9.95
C THR A 204 4.73 -15.72 8.48
N GLU A 205 5.84 -15.24 7.91
CA GLU A 205 5.96 -14.86 6.49
C GLU A 205 5.89 -16.10 5.56
N ASN A 206 4.71 -16.72 5.46
CA ASN A 206 4.42 -17.91 4.69
C ASN A 206 3.28 -17.62 3.71
N LEU A 207 3.62 -17.49 2.43
CA LEU A 207 2.65 -17.17 1.38
C LEU A 207 1.49 -18.18 1.32
N SER A 208 1.76 -19.47 1.46
CA SER A 208 0.70 -20.48 1.39
C SER A 208 -0.29 -20.35 2.56
N GLU A 209 0.19 -20.05 3.77
CA GLU A 209 -0.69 -19.80 4.92
C GLU A 209 -1.52 -18.53 4.74
N ILE A 210 -0.91 -17.46 4.24
CA ILE A 210 -1.58 -16.18 3.98
C ILE A 210 -2.71 -16.35 2.95
N LEU A 211 -2.45 -17.06 1.86
CA LEU A 211 -3.44 -17.28 0.80
C LEU A 211 -4.54 -18.26 1.23
N ASN A 212 -4.16 -19.38 1.84
CA ASN A 212 -5.14 -20.39 2.30
C ASN A 212 -5.99 -19.88 3.49
N GLY A 213 -5.43 -19.00 4.31
CA GLY A 213 -6.13 -18.31 5.40
C GLY A 213 -7.02 -17.16 4.92
N GLY A 214 -6.98 -16.82 3.64
CA GLY A 214 -7.80 -15.75 3.06
C GLY A 214 -7.38 -14.34 3.48
N CYS A 215 -6.14 -14.15 3.93
CA CYS A 215 -5.59 -12.85 4.30
C CYS A 215 -5.33 -11.97 3.06
N CYS A 216 -5.12 -12.58 1.89
CA CYS A 216 -5.23 -11.91 0.61
C CYS A 216 -6.22 -12.68 -0.25
N ASP A 217 -7.38 -12.09 -0.54
CA ASP A 217 -8.47 -12.78 -1.23
C ASP A 217 -9.47 -11.80 -1.87
N ILE A 218 -10.29 -12.32 -2.79
CA ILE A 218 -11.43 -11.61 -3.37
C ILE A 218 -12.62 -11.70 -2.40
N ARG A 219 -13.18 -10.54 -2.06
CA ARG A 219 -14.23 -10.39 -1.05
C ARG A 219 -15.41 -9.62 -1.61
N ALA A 220 -16.62 -10.02 -1.25
CA ALA A 220 -17.82 -9.24 -1.55
C ALA A 220 -17.85 -7.95 -0.71
N SER A 221 -18.58 -6.93 -1.17
CA SER A 221 -18.79 -5.68 -0.43
C SER A 221 -19.30 -5.89 1.00
N SER A 222 -20.04 -6.99 1.24
CA SER A 222 -20.57 -7.35 2.56
C SER A 222 -19.50 -7.55 3.64
N LEU A 223 -18.24 -7.79 3.27
CA LEU A 223 -17.13 -7.79 4.23
C LEU A 223 -17.08 -6.48 5.01
N PHE A 224 -17.35 -5.37 4.35
CA PHE A 224 -17.23 -4.03 4.90
C PHE A 224 -18.48 -3.56 5.62
N SER A 225 -19.56 -4.35 5.64
CA SER A 225 -20.78 -4.02 6.37
C SER A 225 -20.57 -3.94 7.90
N TYR A 226 -19.44 -4.46 8.39
CA TYR A 226 -19.03 -4.43 9.79
C TYR A 226 -17.92 -3.42 10.08
N LEU A 227 -17.50 -2.64 9.07
CA LEU A 227 -16.65 -1.46 9.20
C LEU A 227 -17.49 -0.22 9.53
#